data_AF-A0A7C2B778-F1
#
_entry.id   AF-A0A7C2B778-F1
#
_cell.length_a   1.000
_cell.length_b   1.000
_cell.length_c   1.000
_cell.angle_alpha   90.00
_cell.angle_beta   90.00
_cell.angle_gamma   90.00
#
_symmetry.space_group_name_H-M   'P 1'
#
loop_
_entity.id
_entity.type
_entity.pdbx_description
1 polymer ?
#
loop_
_entity_poly.entity_id
_entity_poly.type
_entity_poly.pdbx_seq_one_letter_code
_entity_poly.pdbx_strand_id
1 'polypeptide(L)'
;PFLQFGAPWVRARELARALNEERIPGAVFRPVKFVPTASKYSGQLVNGVYVHVGDRSRFKPFTAFVKILRRIREMCSEFELLTREAEREVEYVKDYTAWSTGASRYVIDYLAGTSEVRECIEGRADVEEAEERWRVERRRYLEKAAEKGVLLYEPRSLLLG
;
A
#
# COMPACT_ATOMS: atom_id res chain seq x y z
N PRO A 1 3.81 5.57 13.53
CA PRO A 1 4.43 4.81 12.42
C PRO A 1 3.35 4.43 11.38
N PHE A 2 3.68 4.25 10.11
CA PHE A 2 2.78 3.88 8.98
C PHE A 2 1.77 4.91 8.45
N LEU A 3 1.59 6.07 9.10
CA LEU A 3 0.71 7.14 8.62
C LEU A 3 1.40 8.22 7.76
N GLN A 4 2.68 8.03 7.44
CA GLN A 4 3.41 8.95 6.58
C GLN A 4 4.32 8.18 5.62
N PHE A 5 4.51 8.74 4.43
CA PHE A 5 5.38 8.21 3.38
C PHE A 5 6.06 9.37 2.66
N GLY A 6 7.21 9.12 2.05
CA GLY A 6 7.95 10.15 1.32
C GLY A 6 9.33 9.68 0.86
N ALA A 7 9.98 10.52 0.06
CA ALA A 7 11.36 10.38 -0.35
C ALA A 7 11.99 11.77 -0.57
N PRO A 8 13.32 11.91 -0.64
CA PRO A 8 13.96 13.21 -0.84
C PRO A 8 13.47 13.95 -2.11
N TRP A 9 13.17 13.20 -3.16
CA TRP A 9 12.73 13.69 -4.48
C TRP A 9 11.22 14.00 -4.58
N VAL A 10 10.40 13.69 -3.56
CA VAL A 10 8.95 13.89 -3.62
C VAL A 10 8.58 15.38 -3.54
N ARG A 11 7.74 15.85 -4.48
CA ARG A 11 7.10 17.17 -4.40
C ARG A 11 5.85 17.11 -3.50
N ALA A 12 6.09 17.10 -2.19
CA ALA A 12 5.07 16.80 -1.16
C ALA A 12 3.76 17.62 -1.28
N ARG A 13 3.85 18.92 -1.60
CA ARG A 13 2.66 19.78 -1.73
C ARG A 13 1.80 19.41 -2.94
N GLU A 14 2.43 19.14 -4.07
CA GLU A 14 1.76 18.72 -5.31
C GLU A 14 1.14 17.33 -5.13
N LEU A 15 1.89 16.39 -4.55
CA LEU A 15 1.40 15.04 -4.28
C LEU A 15 0.20 15.06 -3.31
N ALA A 16 0.30 15.79 -2.19
CA ALA A 16 -0.82 15.90 -1.25
C ALA A 16 -2.06 16.52 -1.90
N ARG A 17 -1.90 17.51 -2.78
CA ARG A 17 -3.01 18.10 -3.54
C ARG A 17 -3.67 17.04 -4.44
N ALA A 18 -2.88 16.36 -5.27
CA ALA A 18 -3.38 15.33 -6.18
C ALA A 18 -4.11 14.19 -5.45
N LEU A 19 -3.58 13.74 -4.31
CA LEU A 19 -4.23 12.70 -3.49
C LEU A 19 -5.54 13.17 -2.86
N ASN A 20 -5.66 14.44 -2.47
CA ASN A 20 -6.92 14.99 -1.98
C ASN A 20 -7.96 15.14 -3.12
N GLU A 21 -7.52 15.38 -4.36
CA GLU A 21 -8.39 15.42 -5.54
C GLU A 21 -8.96 14.05 -5.90
N GLU A 22 -8.27 12.95 -5.57
CA GLU A 22 -8.80 11.58 -5.70
C GLU A 22 -9.95 11.26 -4.76
N ARG A 23 -10.20 12.08 -3.73
CA ARG A 23 -11.29 11.92 -2.76
C ARG A 23 -11.32 10.53 -2.12
N ILE A 24 -10.15 10.00 -1.74
CA ILE A 24 -10.03 8.72 -1.03
C ILE A 24 -10.93 8.75 0.23
N PRO A 25 -11.93 7.84 0.35
CA PRO A 25 -12.90 7.92 1.43
C PRO A 25 -12.25 7.84 2.81
N GLY A 26 -12.68 8.70 3.74
CA GLY A 26 -12.26 8.67 5.14
C GLY A 26 -10.83 9.15 5.42
N ALA A 27 -10.11 9.68 4.43
CA ALA A 27 -8.75 10.20 4.60
C ALA A 27 -8.55 11.59 3.97
N VAL A 28 -7.66 12.37 4.58
CA VAL A 28 -7.12 13.61 4.01
C VAL A 28 -5.59 13.62 4.09
N PHE A 29 -4.95 14.24 3.10
CA PHE A 29 -3.50 14.18 2.91
C PHE A 29 -2.86 15.52 3.20
N ARG A 30 -1.84 15.53 4.06
CA ARG A 30 -1.12 16.75 4.46
C ARG A 30 0.37 16.63 4.12
N PRO A 31 0.99 17.63 3.46
CA PRO A 31 2.43 17.59 3.22
C PRO A 31 3.20 17.68 4.54
N VAL A 32 4.30 16.92 4.63
CA VAL A 32 5.21 16.89 5.78
C VAL A 32 6.67 16.87 5.33
N LYS A 33 7.55 17.25 6.25
CA LYS A 33 9.00 17.04 6.14
C LYS A 33 9.49 16.36 7.40
N PHE A 34 10.38 15.39 7.26
CA PHE A 34 10.96 14.67 8.39
C PHE A 34 12.33 14.11 8.03
N VAL A 35 13.15 13.81 9.02
CA VAL A 35 14.44 13.13 8.86
C VAL A 35 14.31 11.75 9.50
N PRO A 36 14.32 10.64 8.73
CA PRO A 36 14.31 9.29 9.28
C PRO A 36 15.56 9.05 10.15
N THR A 37 15.37 8.34 11.27
CA THR A 37 16.47 7.97 12.17
C THR A 37 17.09 6.61 11.85
N ALA A 38 16.47 5.83 10.97
CA ALA A 38 16.93 4.50 10.55
C ALA A 38 16.33 4.11 9.18
N SER A 39 16.88 3.06 8.58
CA SER A 39 16.41 2.48 7.31
C SER A 39 16.49 3.46 6.13
N LYS A 40 15.53 3.39 5.20
CA LYS A 40 15.49 4.19 3.97
C LYS A 40 15.61 5.68 4.28
N TYR A 41 16.55 6.33 3.58
CA TYR A 41 16.83 7.77 3.70
C TYR A 41 17.23 8.23 5.11
N SER A 42 17.83 7.35 5.93
CA SER A 42 18.35 7.71 7.25
C SER A 42 19.28 8.93 7.17
N GLY A 43 19.05 9.91 8.04
CA GLY A 43 19.80 11.16 8.09
C GLY A 43 19.52 12.16 6.95
N GLN A 44 18.64 11.83 6.01
CA GLN A 44 18.29 12.70 4.89
C GLN A 44 16.94 13.41 5.12
N LEU A 45 16.83 14.65 4.66
CA LEU A 45 15.55 15.37 4.65
C LEU A 45 14.61 14.71 3.64
N VAL A 46 13.53 14.12 4.15
CA VAL A 46 12.45 13.53 3.35
C VAL A 46 11.31 14.53 3.22
N ASN A 47 10.87 14.75 1.99
CA ASN A 47 9.60 15.40 1.68
C ASN A 47 8.53 14.31 1.56
N GLY A 48 7.40 14.46 2.23
CA GLY A 48 6.40 13.40 2.27
C GLY A 48 4.98 13.87 2.52
N VAL A 49 4.10 12.92 2.70
CA VAL A 49 2.68 13.13 2.96
C VAL A 49 2.29 12.33 4.19
N TYR A 50 1.51 12.95 5.06
CA TYR A 50 0.86 12.32 6.20
C TYR A 50 -0.61 12.04 5.85
N VAL A 51 -1.07 10.84 6.17
CA VAL A 51 -2.45 10.37 5.99
C VAL A 51 -3.21 10.59 7.30
N HIS A 52 -4.14 11.54 7.29
CA HIS A 52 -5.09 11.70 8.39
C HIS A 52 -6.33 10.87 8.10
N VAL A 53 -6.53 9.79 8.85
CA VAL A 53 -7.74 8.96 8.77
C VAL A 53 -8.81 9.58 9.68
N GLY A 54 -9.74 10.32 9.08
CA GLY A 54 -10.83 10.99 9.80
C GLY A 54 -12.06 10.11 10.01
N ASP A 55 -12.30 9.15 9.11
CA ASP A 55 -13.41 8.20 9.22
C ASP A 55 -12.94 6.78 8.89
N ARG A 56 -12.75 5.99 9.95
CA ARG A 56 -12.28 4.61 9.88
C ARG A 56 -13.30 3.66 9.27
N SER A 57 -14.59 3.99 9.29
CA SER A 57 -15.64 3.14 8.71
C SER A 57 -15.64 3.20 7.18
N ARG A 58 -15.17 4.32 6.62
CA ARG A 58 -15.09 4.56 5.17
C ARG A 58 -13.70 4.33 4.59
N PHE A 59 -12.66 4.48 5.41
CA PHE A 59 -11.29 4.31 4.95
C PHE A 59 -10.98 2.84 4.63
N LYS A 60 -10.63 2.57 3.37
CA LYS A 60 -10.19 1.27 2.87
C LYS A 60 -8.67 1.31 2.69
N PRO A 61 -7.86 0.88 3.69
CA PRO A 61 -6.43 1.15 3.70
C PRO A 61 -5.70 0.53 2.52
N PHE A 62 -6.06 -0.71 2.15
CA PHE A 62 -5.39 -1.43 1.07
C PHE A 62 -5.56 -0.72 -0.28
N THR A 63 -6.80 -0.49 -0.71
CA THR A 63 -7.12 0.26 -1.94
C THR A 63 -6.50 1.66 -1.91
N ALA A 64 -6.57 2.36 -0.76
CA ALA A 64 -5.99 3.69 -0.62
C ALA A 64 -4.48 3.69 -0.90
N PHE A 65 -3.73 2.72 -0.37
CA PHE A 65 -2.29 2.65 -0.60
C PHE A 65 -1.92 2.21 -2.03
N VAL A 66 -2.74 1.40 -2.69
CA VAL A 66 -2.57 1.10 -4.13
C VAL A 66 -2.72 2.37 -4.96
N LYS A 67 -3.76 3.18 -4.69
CA LYS A 67 -3.96 4.48 -5.36
C LYS A 67 -2.83 5.47 -5.07
N ILE A 68 -2.38 5.55 -3.81
CA ILE A 68 -1.25 6.40 -3.42
C ILE A 68 0.02 6.02 -4.19
N LEU A 69 0.36 4.73 -4.27
CA LEU A 69 1.54 4.26 -4.98
C LEU A 69 1.44 4.52 -6.48
N ARG A 70 0.26 4.31 -7.08
CA ARG A 70 -0.01 4.67 -8.47
C ARG A 70 0.23 6.16 -8.71
N ARG A 71 -0.33 7.03 -7.85
CA ARG A 71 -0.17 8.49 -7.97
C ARG A 71 1.29 8.92 -7.84
N ILE A 72 2.03 8.34 -6.90
CA ILE A 72 3.48 8.61 -6.75
C ILE A 72 4.21 8.23 -8.03
N ARG A 73 3.93 7.06 -8.59
CA ARG A 73 4.53 6.59 -9.85
C ARG A 73 4.21 7.53 -11.02
N GLU A 74 2.98 8.02 -11.12
CA GLU A 74 2.56 8.94 -12.18
C GLU A 74 3.24 10.32 -12.06
N MET A 75 3.54 10.77 -10.84
CA MET A 75 4.09 12.12 -10.58
C MET A 75 5.60 12.17 -10.37
N CYS A 76 6.25 11.05 -10.09
CA CYS A 76 7.65 11.00 -9.71
C CYS A 76 8.39 9.93 -10.51
N SER A 77 9.20 10.36 -11.49
CA SER A 77 10.02 9.51 -12.35
C SER A 77 11.01 8.63 -11.60
N GLU A 78 11.41 9.04 -10.39
CA GLU A 78 12.35 8.38 -9.50
C GLU A 78 11.72 7.22 -8.72
N PHE A 79 10.39 7.07 -8.78
CA PHE A 79 9.71 5.98 -8.10
C PHE A 79 9.92 4.65 -8.82
N GLU A 80 10.45 3.68 -8.08
CA GLU A 80 10.62 2.30 -8.56
C GLU A 80 10.05 1.31 -7.56
N LEU A 81 9.44 0.24 -8.07
CA LEU A 81 9.04 -0.90 -7.26
C LEU A 81 10.27 -1.75 -6.96
N LEU A 82 10.43 -2.11 -5.68
CA LEU A 82 11.56 -2.91 -5.24
C LEU A 82 11.55 -4.28 -5.92
N THR A 83 12.63 -4.58 -6.64
CA THR A 83 12.90 -5.91 -7.17
C THR A 83 13.71 -6.74 -6.17
N ARG A 84 13.65 -8.06 -6.31
CA ARG A 84 14.43 -8.99 -5.47
C ARG A 84 15.93 -8.84 -5.65
N GLU A 85 16.38 -8.45 -6.86
CA GLU A 85 17.80 -8.19 -7.11
C GLU A 85 18.27 -6.96 -6.34
N ALA A 86 17.56 -5.84 -6.49
CA ALA A 86 17.88 -4.60 -5.77
C ALA A 86 17.80 -4.80 -4.24
N GLU A 87 16.86 -5.62 -3.77
CA GLU A 87 16.71 -5.94 -2.37
C GLU A 87 17.93 -6.63 -1.75
N ARG A 88 18.57 -7.56 -2.48
CA ARG A 88 19.81 -8.22 -2.01
C ARG A 88 20.97 -7.26 -1.84
N GLU A 89 20.92 -6.10 -2.47
CA GLU A 89 21.94 -5.06 -2.40
C GLU A 89 21.61 -3.99 -1.34
N VAL A 90 20.35 -3.87 -0.93
CA VAL A 90 19.91 -2.87 0.06
C VAL A 90 20.11 -3.40 1.48
N GLU A 91 21.13 -2.87 2.16
CA GLU A 91 21.56 -3.25 3.51
C GLU A 91 20.41 -3.37 4.52
N TYR A 92 19.45 -2.43 4.52
CA TYR A 92 18.34 -2.41 5.46
C TYR A 92 17.13 -3.28 5.09
N VAL A 93 17.15 -3.95 3.93
CA VAL A 93 16.03 -4.80 3.47
C VAL A 93 16.39 -6.29 3.45
N LYS A 94 17.69 -6.63 3.47
CA LYS A 94 18.21 -8.00 3.45
C LYS A 94 17.51 -8.98 4.41
N ASP A 95 17.11 -8.52 5.60
CA ASP A 95 16.49 -9.37 6.62
C ASP A 95 14.98 -9.59 6.43
N TYR A 96 14.28 -8.68 5.74
CA TYR A 96 12.81 -8.69 5.73
C TYR A 96 12.19 -9.66 4.73
N THR A 97 12.96 -10.19 3.78
CA THR A 97 12.46 -11.04 2.69
C THR A 97 13.36 -12.23 2.38
N ALA A 98 14.32 -12.55 3.25
CA ALA A 98 15.13 -13.77 3.13
C ALA A 98 14.28 -15.06 3.04
N TRP A 99 13.04 -15.01 3.54
CA TRP A 99 12.04 -16.08 3.44
C TRP A 99 11.29 -16.14 2.08
N SER A 100 11.49 -15.16 1.19
CA SER A 100 10.80 -15.08 -0.08
C SER A 100 11.37 -16.07 -1.10
N THR A 101 10.65 -17.16 -1.34
CA THR A 101 10.99 -18.22 -2.32
C THR A 101 10.19 -18.11 -3.63
N GLY A 102 9.40 -17.04 -3.81
CA GLY A 102 8.53 -16.86 -4.96
C GLY A 102 9.28 -16.58 -6.28
N ALA A 103 8.65 -16.93 -7.41
CA ALA A 103 9.20 -16.73 -8.75
C ALA A 103 9.09 -15.28 -9.28
N SER A 104 8.29 -14.41 -8.64
CA SER A 104 8.16 -13.02 -9.11
C SER A 104 9.44 -12.22 -8.85
N ARG A 105 9.78 -11.37 -9.81
CA ARG A 105 10.86 -10.38 -9.73
C ARG A 105 10.58 -9.30 -8.68
N TYR A 106 9.31 -8.95 -8.46
CA TYR A 106 8.95 -7.82 -7.61
C TYR A 106 8.54 -8.28 -6.20
N VAL A 107 9.09 -7.61 -5.18
CA VAL A 107 8.81 -7.92 -3.77
C VAL A 107 7.32 -7.72 -3.45
N ILE A 108 6.69 -6.73 -4.06
CA ILE A 108 5.26 -6.45 -3.83
C ILE A 108 4.34 -7.59 -4.26
N ASP A 109 4.67 -8.31 -5.34
CA ASP A 109 3.88 -9.44 -5.82
C ASP A 109 3.90 -10.58 -4.80
N TYR A 110 5.04 -10.75 -4.13
CA TYR A 110 5.19 -11.72 -3.06
C TYR A 110 4.41 -11.34 -1.81
N LEU A 111 4.51 -10.07 -1.37
CA LEU A 111 3.76 -9.56 -0.23
C LEU A 111 2.24 -9.62 -0.46
N ALA A 112 1.80 -9.39 -1.69
CA ALA A 112 0.39 -9.45 -2.07
C ALA A 112 -0.10 -10.88 -2.37
N GLY A 113 0.80 -11.81 -2.68
CA GLY A 113 0.45 -13.14 -3.20
C GLY A 113 -0.09 -13.14 -4.64
N THR A 114 0.02 -12.03 -5.35
CA THR A 114 -0.49 -11.83 -6.73
C THR A 114 0.24 -10.66 -7.41
N SER A 115 0.37 -10.68 -8.74
CA SER A 115 0.89 -9.55 -9.51
C SER A 115 -0.14 -8.42 -9.71
N GLU A 116 -1.42 -8.68 -9.43
CA GLU A 116 -2.52 -7.75 -9.70
C GLU A 116 -2.35 -6.40 -8.99
N VAL A 117 -1.79 -6.40 -7.77
CA VAL A 117 -1.51 -5.16 -7.02
C VAL A 117 -0.48 -4.30 -7.74
N ARG A 118 0.60 -4.92 -8.24
CA ARG A 118 1.61 -4.23 -9.05
C ARG A 118 1.01 -3.74 -10.36
N GLU A 119 0.20 -4.54 -11.03
CA GLU A 119 -0.46 -4.17 -12.28
C GLU A 119 -1.39 -2.97 -12.09
N CYS A 120 -2.11 -2.89 -10.97
CA CYS A 120 -2.88 -1.71 -10.58
C CYS A 120 -2.00 -0.47 -10.39
N ILE A 121 -0.86 -0.60 -9.72
CA ILE A 121 0.11 0.50 -9.49
C ILE A 121 0.74 0.96 -10.82
N GLU A 122 1.01 0.02 -11.72
CA GLU A 122 1.55 0.27 -13.07
C GLU A 122 0.49 0.83 -14.03
N GLY A 123 -0.78 0.90 -13.63
CA GLY A 123 -1.89 1.36 -14.47
C GLY A 123 -2.32 0.36 -15.55
N ARG A 124 -1.92 -0.92 -15.41
CA ARG A 124 -2.27 -2.03 -16.31
C ARG A 124 -3.58 -2.72 -15.93
N ALA A 125 -4.06 -2.49 -14.71
CA ALA A 125 -5.34 -2.98 -14.21
C ALA A 125 -6.10 -1.85 -13.51
N ASP A 126 -7.43 -1.95 -13.51
CA ASP A 126 -8.30 -1.03 -12.78
C ASP A 126 -8.37 -1.41 -11.29
N VAL A 127 -8.21 -0.40 -10.43
CA VAL A 127 -8.14 -0.59 -8.98
C VAL A 127 -9.49 -0.93 -8.38
N GLU A 128 -10.59 -0.38 -8.92
CA GLU A 128 -11.94 -0.62 -8.40
C GLU A 128 -12.41 -2.03 -8.80
N GLU A 129 -12.10 -2.46 -10.02
CA GLU A 129 -12.37 -3.84 -10.45
C GLU A 129 -11.56 -4.87 -9.64
N ALA A 130 -10.29 -4.58 -9.37
CA ALA A 130 -9.46 -5.43 -8.51
C ALA A 130 -10.00 -5.48 -7.08
N GLU A 131 -10.46 -4.34 -6.53
CA GLU A 131 -11.07 -4.30 -5.21
C GLU A 131 -12.33 -5.17 -5.14
N GLU A 132 -13.18 -5.14 -6.16
CA GLU A 132 -14.37 -5.99 -6.19
C GLU A 132 -14.01 -7.48 -6.21
N ARG A 133 -12.99 -7.87 -6.98
CA ARG A 133 -12.47 -9.25 -6.97
C ARG A 133 -11.97 -9.65 -5.59
N TRP A 134 -11.13 -8.82 -4.96
CA TRP A 134 -10.65 -9.08 -3.59
C TRP A 134 -11.79 -9.15 -2.57
N ARG A 135 -12.86 -8.37 -2.76
CA ARG A 135 -14.05 -8.40 -1.91
C ARG A 135 -14.78 -9.74 -2.03
N VAL A 136 -14.91 -10.29 -3.23
CA VAL A 136 -15.50 -11.62 -3.46
C VAL A 136 -14.63 -12.72 -2.87
N GLU A 137 -13.31 -12.68 -3.08
CA GLU A 137 -12.38 -13.66 -2.53
C GLU A 137 -12.39 -13.66 -0.99
N ARG A 138 -12.40 -12.46 -0.39
CA ARG A 138 -12.53 -12.30 1.06
C ARG A 138 -13.83 -12.91 1.58
N ARG A 139 -14.95 -12.74 0.86
CA ARG A 139 -16.23 -13.36 1.24
C ARG A 139 -16.14 -14.89 1.23
N ARG A 140 -15.61 -15.48 0.15
CA ARG A 140 -15.40 -16.92 0.03
C ARG A 140 -14.50 -17.47 1.13
N TYR A 141 -13.45 -16.73 1.49
CA TYR A 141 -12.58 -17.10 2.59
C TYR A 141 -13.33 -17.13 3.93
N LEU A 142 -14.16 -16.12 4.21
CA LEU A 142 -14.95 -16.06 5.44
C LEU A 142 -16.00 -17.19 5.52
N GLU A 143 -16.68 -17.49 4.40
CA GLU A 143 -17.62 -18.62 4.31
C GLU A 143 -16.91 -19.94 4.64
N LYS A 144 -15.78 -20.21 4.00
CA LYS A 144 -14.95 -21.40 4.28
C LYS A 144 -14.46 -21.45 5.73
N ALA A 145 -14.11 -20.32 6.32
CA ALA A 145 -13.68 -20.26 7.72
C ALA A 145 -14.84 -20.54 8.69
N ALA A 146 -16.04 -20.04 8.38
CA ALA A 146 -17.25 -20.32 9.14
C ALA A 146 -17.63 -21.81 9.06
N GLU A 147 -17.64 -22.39 7.85
CA GLU A 147 -17.92 -23.82 7.63
C GLU A 147 -16.96 -24.73 8.41
N LYS A 148 -15.70 -24.33 8.51
CA LYS A 148 -14.69 -25.07 9.28
C LYS A 148 -14.79 -24.87 10.79
N GLY A 149 -15.69 -24.02 11.28
CA GLY A 149 -15.85 -23.74 12.70
C GLY A 149 -14.62 -23.09 13.35
N VAL A 150 -13.77 -22.39 12.57
CA VAL A 150 -12.54 -21.76 13.10
C VAL A 150 -12.75 -20.32 13.57
N LEU A 151 -13.95 -19.77 13.38
CA LEU A 151 -14.31 -18.43 13.83
C LEU A 151 -14.77 -18.46 15.29
N LEU A 152 -14.03 -17.78 16.17
CA LEU A 152 -14.41 -17.62 17.58
C LEU A 152 -15.43 -16.49 17.83
N TYR A 153 -15.58 -15.59 16.86
CA TYR A 153 -16.49 -14.44 16.91
C TYR A 153 -17.12 -14.20 15.53
N GLU A 154 -18.32 -13.60 15.51
CA GLU A 154 -18.96 -13.20 14.27
C GLU A 154 -18.12 -12.15 13.51
N PRO A 155 -17.85 -12.35 12.21
CA PRO A 155 -17.14 -11.37 11.41
C PRO A 155 -17.92 -10.06 11.31
N ARG A 156 -17.29 -8.95 11.72
CA ARG A 156 -17.87 -7.61 11.62
C ARG A 156 -18.26 -7.22 10.18
N SER A 157 -17.59 -7.80 9.20
CA SER A 157 -17.87 -7.62 7.77
C SER A 157 -19.15 -8.32 7.29
N LEU A 158 -19.73 -9.22 8.09
CA LEU A 158 -21.06 -9.79 7.84
C LEU A 158 -22.18 -8.99 8.53
N LEU A 159 -21.82 -8.13 9.50
CA LEU A 159 -22.75 -7.28 10.25
C LEU A 159 -22.99 -5.91 9.60
N LEU A 160 -22.07 -5.46 8.74
CA LEU A 160 -22.15 -4.22 7.97
C LEU A 160 -22.38 -4.58 6.50
N GLY A 161 -23.63 -4.89 6.17
CA GLY A 161 -24.10 -5.12 4.79
C GLY A 161 -24.00 -3.87 3.92
#